data_AF-M5EJ97-F1
#
_entry.id   AF-M5EJ97-F1
#
_cell.length_a   1.000
_cell.length_b   1.000
_cell.length_c   1.000
_cell.angle_alpha   90.00
_cell.angle_beta   90.00
_cell.angle_gamma   90.00
#
_symmetry.space_group_name_H-M   'P 1'
#
loop_
_entity.id
_entity.type
_entity.pdbx_description
1 polymer ?
#
loop_
_entity_poly.entity_id
_entity_poly.type
_entity_poly.pdbx_seq_one_letter_code
_entity_poly.pdbx_strand_id
1 'polypeptide(L)'
;MAAGDTNGTASDERMDEDQELDAAYAMVDESALAHDPNDPMNLLAYYRRVLPFRSLFTWLNQDIAVTRNFMHREFAFTLQNDAYLRYQSFATWEEWKKEVCRLNPSRFEIGPVYTAKPKDRKTLQKANFRPVQRELVFDIDMTDYDEIRTCCSDKRLCKRCWKLIAVAAEVLDMTLREDFGFKHLLWVYSGRRGIHCWVSDPEACALSDEARKALVGWTEVVRGGANQAKKVALGAPSAGFPRALHPSLRRALGPDVLANTASRGSPRSRGVLQRAFVDVLLRDQDVFREQARWDILLQLLPTSDTDAVARLQARWAAGPRSSVQKWDDVLEAAQRSHDRVRPTWIAALEDIVLQYTYPRIDAEVSKRMNHLLKSPFVMHPSTGRVCVPLELDQILDFDPATGAPTVVQLLEELTRAQATPEKQSRGEWDKTSLRPFVEQFDQFCTRLLRDAREAKRAAQRPSLDF
;
A
#
# COMPACT_ATOMS: atom_id res chain seq x y z
N MET A 1 14.51 -48.33 -48.86
CA MET A 1 14.48 -47.89 -47.46
C MET A 1 14.50 -46.37 -47.47
N ALA A 2 13.32 -45.74 -47.45
CA ALA A 2 13.19 -44.29 -47.47
C ALA A 2 12.86 -43.83 -46.04
N ALA A 3 13.75 -43.04 -45.44
CA ALA A 3 13.48 -42.31 -44.22
C ALA A 3 12.79 -40.99 -44.61
N GLY A 4 11.58 -40.77 -44.09
CA GLY A 4 10.85 -39.51 -44.20
C GLY A 4 10.99 -38.72 -42.90
N ASP A 5 11.52 -37.51 -43.02
CA ASP A 5 11.53 -36.47 -42.00
C ASP A 5 10.11 -36.10 -41.55
N THR A 6 9.88 -36.05 -40.24
CA THR A 6 8.72 -35.39 -39.63
C THR A 6 9.21 -34.36 -38.62
N ASN A 7 9.50 -33.14 -39.10
CA ASN A 7 9.76 -32.00 -38.25
C ASN A 7 8.97 -30.79 -38.78
N GLY A 8 7.71 -30.68 -38.36
CA GLY A 8 6.83 -29.57 -38.74
C GLY A 8 5.41 -29.79 -38.25
N THR A 9 5.12 -29.48 -36.99
CA THR A 9 3.74 -29.34 -36.48
C THR A 9 3.62 -28.37 -35.29
N ALA A 10 4.63 -28.26 -34.43
CA ALA A 10 4.52 -27.43 -33.21
C ALA A 10 4.54 -25.90 -33.43
N SER A 11 4.92 -25.38 -34.60
CA SER A 11 4.88 -23.93 -34.89
C SER A 11 3.60 -23.51 -35.62
N ASP A 12 3.03 -24.38 -36.46
CA ASP A 12 1.78 -24.13 -37.20
C ASP A 12 0.57 -24.18 -36.27
N GLU A 13 0.49 -25.19 -35.38
CA GLU A 13 -0.62 -25.31 -34.41
C GLU A 13 -0.73 -24.10 -33.47
N ARG A 14 0.41 -23.46 -33.13
CA ARG A 14 0.43 -22.24 -32.30
C ARG A 14 0.05 -20.98 -33.06
N MET A 15 0.25 -20.96 -34.38
CA MET A 15 -0.17 -19.86 -35.25
C MET A 15 -1.68 -19.93 -35.51
N ASP A 16 -2.21 -21.14 -35.65
CA ASP A 16 -3.64 -21.39 -35.85
C ASP A 16 -4.46 -21.05 -34.60
N GLU A 17 -4.01 -21.40 -33.39
CA GLU A 17 -4.69 -21.00 -32.13
C GLU A 17 -4.74 -19.47 -31.93
N ASP A 18 -3.66 -18.76 -32.32
CA ASP A 18 -3.61 -17.29 -32.21
C ASP A 18 -4.57 -16.62 -33.23
N GLN A 19 -4.74 -17.21 -34.42
CA GLN A 19 -5.70 -16.74 -35.43
C GLN A 19 -7.14 -17.09 -35.07
N GLU A 20 -7.40 -18.26 -34.49
CA GLU A 20 -8.73 -18.68 -34.04
C GLU A 20 -9.25 -17.83 -32.87
N LEU A 21 -8.38 -17.50 -31.91
CA LEU A 21 -8.73 -16.60 -30.83
C LEU A 21 -9.05 -15.20 -31.38
N ASP A 22 -8.22 -14.68 -32.27
CA ASP A 22 -8.43 -13.37 -32.91
C ASP A 22 -9.70 -13.32 -33.78
N ALA A 23 -10.02 -14.42 -34.48
CA ALA A 23 -11.26 -14.56 -35.24
C ALA A 23 -12.50 -14.67 -34.35
N ALA A 24 -12.43 -15.39 -33.24
CA ALA A 24 -13.52 -15.47 -32.25
C ALA A 24 -13.82 -14.10 -31.64
N TYR A 25 -12.80 -13.25 -31.45
CA TYR A 25 -12.95 -11.87 -30.98
C TYR A 25 -13.53 -10.92 -32.01
N ALA A 26 -13.18 -11.06 -33.28
CA ALA A 26 -13.77 -10.26 -34.36
C ALA A 26 -15.30 -10.48 -34.50
N MET A 27 -15.82 -11.56 -33.93
CA MET A 27 -17.25 -11.87 -33.88
C MET A 27 -17.96 -11.39 -32.59
N VAL A 28 -17.24 -10.86 -31.60
CA VAL A 28 -17.84 -10.30 -30.39
C VAL A 28 -18.31 -8.88 -30.70
N ASP A 29 -19.61 -8.62 -30.54
CA ASP A 29 -20.17 -7.28 -30.67
C ASP A 29 -19.60 -6.37 -29.57
N GLU A 30 -18.60 -5.55 -29.94
CA GLU A 30 -17.91 -4.63 -29.04
C GLU A 30 -18.85 -3.60 -28.39
N SER A 31 -20.00 -3.33 -29.00
CA SER A 31 -21.00 -2.41 -28.45
C SER A 31 -21.78 -2.98 -27.27
N ALA A 32 -21.76 -4.32 -27.11
CA ALA A 32 -22.47 -5.02 -26.03
C ALA A 32 -21.64 -5.14 -24.73
N LEU A 33 -20.30 -5.11 -24.82
CA LEU A 33 -19.37 -5.35 -23.71
C LEU A 33 -19.49 -4.32 -22.55
N ALA A 34 -20.09 -3.16 -22.77
CA ALA A 34 -20.17 -2.09 -21.77
C ALA A 34 -21.31 -2.24 -20.72
N HIS A 35 -22.13 -3.30 -20.75
CA HIS A 35 -23.37 -3.35 -19.94
C HIS A 35 -23.23 -4.05 -18.58
N ASP A 36 -22.27 -4.96 -18.37
CA ASP A 36 -21.98 -5.59 -17.06
C ASP A 36 -20.52 -5.33 -16.62
N PRO A 37 -20.28 -4.56 -15.54
CA PRO A 37 -18.93 -4.29 -15.06
C PRO A 37 -18.17 -5.53 -14.56
N ASN A 38 -18.85 -6.66 -14.33
CA ASN A 38 -18.25 -7.93 -13.95
C ASN A 38 -18.13 -8.92 -15.12
N ASP A 39 -18.48 -8.53 -16.35
CA ASP A 39 -18.30 -9.40 -17.51
C ASP A 39 -16.81 -9.79 -17.63
N PRO A 40 -16.46 -11.10 -17.57
CA PRO A 40 -15.10 -11.55 -17.77
C PRO A 40 -14.48 -11.04 -19.08
N MET A 41 -15.29 -10.74 -20.10
CA MET A 41 -14.83 -10.20 -21.37
C MET A 41 -14.28 -8.78 -21.26
N ASN A 42 -14.82 -7.95 -20.35
CA ASN A 42 -14.26 -6.63 -20.05
C ASN A 42 -12.85 -6.75 -19.47
N LEU A 43 -12.65 -7.69 -18.56
CA LEU A 43 -11.34 -7.91 -17.96
C LEU A 43 -10.32 -8.44 -18.96
N LEU A 44 -10.76 -9.32 -19.87
CA LEU A 44 -9.90 -9.84 -20.93
C LEU A 44 -9.51 -8.74 -21.92
N ALA A 45 -10.46 -7.90 -22.34
CA ALA A 45 -10.18 -6.72 -23.16
C ALA A 45 -9.18 -5.78 -22.47
N TYR A 46 -9.35 -5.55 -21.16
CA TYR A 46 -8.42 -4.76 -20.36
C TYR A 46 -7.00 -5.34 -20.34
N TYR A 47 -6.85 -6.63 -20.05
CA TYR A 47 -5.53 -7.28 -20.08
C TYR A 47 -4.92 -7.22 -21.48
N ARG A 48 -5.69 -7.50 -22.53
CA ARG A 48 -5.18 -7.54 -23.90
C ARG A 48 -4.71 -6.18 -24.39
N ARG A 49 -5.44 -5.10 -24.07
CA ARG A 49 -5.27 -3.78 -24.70
C ARG A 49 -4.65 -2.72 -23.78
N VAL A 50 -5.03 -2.72 -22.50
CA VAL A 50 -4.79 -1.58 -21.60
C VAL A 50 -3.70 -1.86 -20.57
N LEU A 51 -3.66 -3.05 -19.96
CA LEU A 51 -2.71 -3.34 -18.88
C LEU A 51 -1.24 -3.10 -19.33
N PRO A 52 -0.45 -2.29 -18.61
CA PRO A 52 0.90 -1.90 -19.02
C PRO A 52 1.94 -3.00 -18.71
N PHE A 53 1.81 -4.16 -19.36
CA PHE A 53 2.70 -5.33 -19.16
C PHE A 53 4.19 -5.00 -19.29
N ARG A 54 4.55 -4.17 -20.27
CA ARG A 54 5.96 -3.79 -20.50
C ARG A 54 6.52 -2.96 -19.34
N SER A 55 5.73 -2.05 -18.78
CA SER A 55 6.14 -1.26 -17.61
C SER A 55 6.25 -2.16 -16.37
N LEU A 56 5.28 -3.04 -16.14
CA LEU A 56 5.31 -4.01 -15.03
C LEU A 56 6.53 -4.94 -15.12
N PHE A 57 6.82 -5.44 -16.33
CA PHE A 57 8.02 -6.21 -16.59
C PHE A 57 9.28 -5.42 -16.30
N THR A 58 9.37 -4.16 -16.76
CA THR A 58 10.54 -3.30 -16.54
C THR A 58 10.81 -3.11 -15.05
N TRP A 59 9.76 -2.84 -14.26
CA TRP A 59 9.84 -2.75 -12.81
C TRP A 59 10.33 -4.04 -12.17
N LEU A 60 9.71 -5.18 -12.49
CA LEU A 60 10.02 -6.46 -11.84
C LEU A 60 11.37 -7.05 -12.27
N ASN A 61 11.80 -6.77 -13.50
CA ASN A 61 13.07 -7.21 -14.03
C ASN A 61 14.25 -6.37 -13.50
N GLN A 62 14.01 -5.08 -13.21
CA GLN A 62 15.02 -4.12 -12.74
C GLN A 62 16.25 -3.98 -13.66
N ASP A 63 16.10 -4.30 -14.94
CA ASP A 63 17.12 -4.17 -15.97
C ASP A 63 16.48 -4.00 -17.35
N ILE A 64 17.26 -3.55 -18.34
CA ILE A 64 16.90 -3.59 -19.77
C ILE A 64 16.94 -5.05 -20.26
N ALA A 65 18.01 -5.77 -19.94
CA ALA A 65 18.18 -7.16 -20.36
C ALA A 65 17.37 -8.08 -19.46
N VAL A 66 16.78 -9.14 -20.00
CA VAL A 66 16.03 -10.11 -19.19
C VAL A 66 16.96 -10.75 -18.15
N THR A 67 16.54 -10.77 -16.89
CA THR A 67 17.30 -11.34 -15.79
C THR A 67 16.50 -12.41 -15.04
N ARG A 68 17.16 -13.05 -14.06
CA ARG A 68 16.50 -13.96 -13.12
C ARG A 68 15.42 -13.28 -12.28
N ASN A 69 15.47 -11.95 -12.10
CA ASN A 69 14.48 -11.19 -11.33
C ASN A 69 13.08 -11.31 -11.90
N PHE A 70 12.95 -11.51 -13.22
CA PHE A 70 11.68 -11.81 -13.86
C PHE A 70 11.49 -13.31 -14.09
N MET A 71 12.49 -13.99 -14.67
CA MET A 71 12.35 -15.40 -15.07
C MET A 71 12.06 -16.35 -13.90
N HIS A 72 12.58 -16.04 -12.70
CA HIS A 72 12.41 -16.87 -11.51
C HIS A 72 11.39 -16.29 -10.52
N ARG A 73 10.63 -15.28 -10.95
CA ARG A 73 9.60 -14.66 -10.12
C ARG A 73 8.33 -15.49 -10.12
N GLU A 74 7.77 -15.67 -8.93
CA GLU A 74 6.45 -16.26 -8.76
C GLU A 74 5.37 -15.23 -9.09
N PHE A 75 4.40 -15.65 -9.88
CA PHE A 75 3.09 -15.04 -9.99
C PHE A 75 2.05 -16.04 -9.49
N ALA A 76 1.00 -15.54 -8.85
CA ALA A 76 -0.19 -16.34 -8.55
C ALA A 76 -1.42 -15.72 -9.19
N PHE A 77 -2.29 -16.58 -9.76
CA PHE A 77 -3.50 -16.18 -10.44
C PHE A 77 -4.71 -16.68 -9.67
N THR A 78 -5.65 -15.78 -9.38
CA THR A 78 -7.01 -16.18 -8.96
C THR A 78 -7.88 -16.14 -10.20
N LEU A 79 -8.44 -17.28 -10.61
CA LEU A 79 -9.33 -17.36 -11.77
C LEU A 79 -10.74 -16.86 -11.42
N GLN A 80 -11.60 -16.76 -12.45
CA GLN A 80 -13.00 -16.33 -12.27
C GLN A 80 -13.83 -17.29 -11.39
N ASN A 81 -13.44 -18.56 -11.35
CA ASN A 81 -14.05 -19.60 -10.52
C ASN A 81 -13.35 -19.76 -9.15
N ASP A 82 -12.61 -18.73 -8.70
CA ASP A 82 -11.81 -18.72 -7.46
C ASP A 82 -10.68 -19.77 -7.38
N ALA A 83 -10.39 -20.52 -8.45
CA ALA A 83 -9.23 -21.39 -8.47
C ALA A 83 -7.93 -20.57 -8.31
N TYR A 84 -7.07 -21.00 -7.39
CA TYR A 84 -5.84 -20.28 -7.04
C TYR A 84 -4.61 -21.02 -7.57
N LEU A 85 -3.98 -20.46 -8.61
CA LEU A 85 -2.85 -21.05 -9.30
C LEU A 85 -1.55 -20.35 -8.87
N ARG A 86 -0.78 -21.00 -8.00
CA ARG A 86 0.54 -20.53 -7.56
C ARG A 86 1.69 -21.00 -8.45
N TYR A 87 2.85 -20.40 -8.24
CA TYR A 87 4.12 -20.78 -8.85
C TYR A 87 4.11 -20.68 -10.39
N GLN A 88 3.41 -19.69 -10.93
CA GLN A 88 3.54 -19.31 -12.35
C GLN A 88 4.83 -18.49 -12.52
N SER A 89 5.47 -18.57 -13.69
CA SER A 89 6.68 -17.81 -14.01
C SER A 89 6.93 -17.76 -15.52
N PHE A 90 7.44 -16.64 -16.02
CA PHE A 90 7.49 -16.31 -17.45
C PHE A 90 8.88 -15.85 -17.85
N ALA A 91 9.30 -16.11 -19.10
CA ALA A 91 10.59 -15.64 -19.58
C ALA A 91 10.54 -14.18 -20.05
N THR A 92 9.41 -13.76 -20.62
CA THR A 92 9.22 -12.41 -21.15
C THR A 92 7.84 -11.84 -20.80
N TRP A 93 7.63 -10.54 -21.04
CA TRP A 93 6.34 -9.91 -20.82
C TRP A 93 5.28 -10.36 -21.84
N GLU A 94 5.70 -10.77 -23.04
CA GLU A 94 4.82 -11.34 -24.07
C GLU A 94 4.26 -12.70 -23.64
N GLU A 95 5.11 -13.60 -23.12
CA GLU A 95 4.66 -14.88 -22.56
C GLU A 95 3.69 -14.66 -21.40
N TRP A 96 4.02 -13.72 -20.51
CA TRP A 96 3.17 -13.39 -19.39
C TRP A 96 1.81 -12.83 -19.84
N LYS A 97 1.82 -11.89 -20.80
CA LYS A 97 0.61 -11.32 -21.39
C LYS A 97 -0.25 -12.41 -22.03
N LYS A 98 0.33 -13.30 -22.83
CA LYS A 98 -0.39 -14.40 -23.49
C LYS A 98 -1.09 -15.27 -22.44
N GLU A 99 -0.40 -15.65 -21.38
CA GLU A 99 -0.97 -16.52 -20.35
C GLU A 99 -2.05 -15.82 -19.52
N VAL A 100 -1.86 -14.55 -19.16
CA VAL A 100 -2.88 -13.77 -18.46
C VAL A 100 -4.13 -13.61 -19.32
N CYS A 101 -4.00 -13.37 -20.62
CA CYS A 101 -5.15 -13.30 -21.53
C CYS A 101 -5.84 -14.67 -21.66
N ARG A 102 -5.07 -15.75 -21.81
CA ARG A 102 -5.60 -17.11 -21.93
C ARG A 102 -6.39 -17.58 -20.71
N LEU A 103 -5.87 -17.28 -19.51
CA LEU A 103 -6.50 -17.68 -18.25
C LEU A 103 -7.53 -16.69 -17.73
N ASN A 104 -7.47 -15.44 -18.18
CA ASN A 104 -8.33 -14.32 -17.77
C ASN A 104 -8.59 -14.26 -16.25
N PRO A 105 -7.54 -14.16 -15.43
CA PRO A 105 -7.68 -14.23 -13.97
C PRO A 105 -8.44 -13.00 -13.44
N SER A 106 -9.27 -13.18 -12.41
CA SER A 106 -9.98 -12.08 -11.73
C SER A 106 -9.01 -11.12 -11.04
N ARG A 107 -7.83 -11.62 -10.64
CA ARG A 107 -6.67 -10.84 -10.19
C ARG A 107 -5.41 -11.70 -10.26
N PHE A 108 -4.26 -11.06 -10.21
CA PHE A 108 -2.99 -11.74 -9.97
C PHE A 108 -2.12 -11.02 -8.95
N GLU A 109 -1.27 -11.80 -8.31
CA GLU A 109 -0.39 -11.39 -7.23
C GLU A 109 1.05 -11.68 -7.62
N ILE A 110 1.97 -10.84 -7.11
CA ILE A 110 3.40 -10.93 -7.34
C ILE A 110 4.05 -11.50 -6.08
N GLY A 111 4.84 -12.55 -6.27
CA GLY A 111 5.61 -13.22 -5.24
C GLY A 111 7.12 -12.95 -5.37
N PRO A 112 7.95 -13.71 -4.63
CA PRO A 112 9.39 -13.55 -4.64
C PRO A 112 10.03 -14.08 -5.93
N VAL A 113 11.28 -13.69 -6.12
CA VAL A 113 12.24 -14.36 -6.99
C VAL A 113 12.78 -15.60 -6.27
N TYR A 114 12.83 -16.73 -6.97
CA TYR A 114 13.33 -18.00 -6.46
C TYR A 114 14.73 -18.35 -7.02
N THR A 115 15.37 -19.34 -6.42
CA THR A 115 16.60 -19.95 -6.92
C THR A 115 16.46 -20.58 -8.32
N ALA A 116 15.25 -20.98 -8.70
CA ALA A 116 14.91 -21.54 -10.01
C ALA A 116 13.50 -21.10 -10.43
N LYS A 117 13.12 -21.36 -11.68
CA LYS A 117 11.79 -21.04 -12.22
C LYS A 117 10.67 -21.71 -11.39
N PRO A 118 9.73 -20.94 -10.80
CA PRO A 118 8.62 -21.47 -10.01
C PRO A 118 7.78 -22.55 -10.69
N LYS A 119 7.54 -22.42 -12.01
CA LYS A 119 6.75 -23.42 -12.76
C LYS A 119 7.41 -24.81 -12.79
N ASP A 120 8.74 -24.85 -12.71
CA ASP A 120 9.55 -26.07 -12.74
C ASP A 120 9.78 -26.67 -11.34
N ARG A 121 9.26 -26.06 -10.26
CA ARG A 121 9.57 -26.48 -8.87
C ARG A 121 9.38 -27.97 -8.58
N LYS A 122 8.48 -28.65 -9.30
CA LYS A 122 8.16 -30.08 -9.11
C LYS A 122 9.31 -30.99 -9.55
N THR A 123 10.21 -30.51 -10.41
CA THR A 123 11.39 -31.26 -10.87
C THR A 123 12.61 -31.07 -9.97
N LEU A 124 12.50 -30.21 -8.95
CA LEU A 124 13.60 -29.83 -8.06
C LEU A 124 13.45 -30.47 -6.69
N GLN A 125 14.59 -30.76 -6.05
CA GLN A 125 14.60 -31.09 -4.63
C GLN A 125 14.16 -29.88 -3.81
N LYS A 126 13.27 -30.09 -2.83
CA LYS A 126 12.69 -29.02 -2.00
C LYS A 126 13.76 -28.12 -1.35
N ALA A 127 14.88 -28.68 -0.92
CA ALA A 127 15.98 -27.92 -0.30
C ALA A 127 16.63 -26.88 -1.23
N ASN A 128 16.52 -27.08 -2.55
CA ASN A 128 17.12 -26.24 -3.58
C ASN A 128 16.16 -25.19 -4.16
N PHE A 129 14.87 -25.23 -3.79
CA PHE A 129 13.86 -24.28 -4.23
C PHE A 129 13.46 -23.36 -3.07
N ARG A 130 14.06 -22.17 -3.02
CA ARG A 130 13.83 -21.18 -1.96
C ARG A 130 13.71 -19.77 -2.52
N PRO A 131 12.93 -18.88 -1.88
CA PRO A 131 12.91 -17.46 -2.24
C PRO A 131 14.28 -16.84 -1.94
N VAL A 132 14.69 -15.90 -2.77
CA VAL A 132 15.99 -15.21 -2.65
C VAL A 132 15.87 -13.70 -2.59
N GLN A 133 14.85 -13.14 -3.25
CA GLN A 133 14.59 -11.71 -3.27
C GLN A 133 13.09 -11.45 -3.38
N ARG A 134 12.62 -10.38 -2.76
CA ARG A 134 11.27 -9.84 -2.95
C ARG A 134 11.26 -8.42 -2.46
N GLU A 135 10.57 -7.53 -3.15
CA GLU A 135 10.27 -6.19 -2.66
C GLU A 135 9.81 -6.25 -1.20
N LEU A 136 10.28 -5.33 -0.35
CA LEU A 136 9.69 -5.14 0.97
C LEU A 136 8.34 -4.46 0.76
N VAL A 137 7.29 -5.04 1.31
CA VAL A 137 5.93 -4.54 1.09
C VAL A 137 5.25 -4.22 2.40
N PHE A 138 4.33 -3.26 2.36
CA PHE A 138 3.45 -2.90 3.46
C PHE A 138 2.03 -2.80 2.94
N ASP A 139 1.06 -3.25 3.73
CA ASP A 139 -0.36 -3.14 3.44
C ASP A 139 -1.04 -2.36 4.58
N ILE A 140 -1.78 -1.33 4.20
CA ILE A 140 -2.55 -0.48 5.11
C ILE A 140 -4.02 -0.56 4.66
N ASP A 141 -4.85 -1.27 5.41
CA ASP A 141 -6.30 -1.36 5.17
C ASP A 141 -7.07 -0.46 6.15
N MET A 142 -8.07 0.23 5.61
CA MET A 142 -8.95 1.09 6.39
C MET A 142 -9.72 0.36 7.52
N THR A 143 -9.95 -0.96 7.44
CA THR A 143 -10.62 -1.68 8.53
C THR A 143 -9.87 -1.61 9.85
N ASP A 144 -8.55 -1.51 9.80
CA ASP A 144 -7.75 -1.38 11.00
C ASP A 144 -8.05 -0.08 11.74
N TYR A 145 -8.73 0.88 11.11
CA TYR A 145 -9.08 2.20 11.65
C TYR A 145 -10.56 2.30 12.08
N ASP A 146 -11.35 1.22 12.05
CA ASP A 146 -12.78 1.22 12.44
C ASP A 146 -13.05 1.73 13.86
N GLU A 147 -12.08 1.59 14.75
CA GLU A 147 -12.17 2.09 16.12
C GLU A 147 -12.00 3.62 16.24
N ILE A 148 -11.48 4.28 15.21
CA ILE A 148 -11.13 5.71 15.28
C ILE A 148 -11.72 6.54 14.15
N ARG A 149 -12.46 5.91 13.23
CA ARG A 149 -13.30 6.59 12.23
C ARG A 149 -14.78 6.53 12.61
N THR A 150 -15.53 7.52 12.17
CA THR A 150 -16.97 7.67 12.45
C THR A 150 -17.79 7.86 11.17
N CYS A 151 -17.14 8.29 10.07
CA CYS A 151 -17.84 8.58 8.82
C CYS A 151 -18.22 7.33 8.01
N CYS A 152 -17.58 6.20 8.28
CA CYS A 152 -17.77 4.92 7.58
C CYS A 152 -17.49 3.77 8.55
N SER A 153 -17.90 2.57 8.16
CA SER A 153 -17.61 1.31 8.87
C SER A 153 -17.25 0.20 7.86
N ASP A 154 -16.52 -0.81 8.31
CA ASP A 154 -16.25 -2.04 7.58
C ASP A 154 -15.61 -1.79 6.20
N LYS A 155 -16.27 -2.26 5.13
CA LYS A 155 -15.81 -2.15 3.75
C LYS A 155 -16.08 -0.80 3.11
N ARG A 156 -16.79 0.12 3.77
CA ARG A 156 -17.11 1.46 3.24
C ARG A 156 -15.93 2.41 3.43
N LEU A 157 -15.81 3.36 2.51
CA LEU A 157 -14.73 4.35 2.47
C LEU A 157 -15.24 5.64 1.86
N CYS A 158 -14.68 6.77 2.30
CA CYS A 158 -14.89 8.08 1.70
C CYS A 158 -13.62 8.92 1.86
N LYS A 159 -13.60 10.09 1.20
CA LYS A 159 -12.48 11.05 1.27
C LYS A 159 -12.12 11.49 2.70
N ARG A 160 -13.07 11.44 3.65
CA ARG A 160 -12.84 11.83 5.05
C ARG A 160 -11.95 10.82 5.78
N CYS A 161 -12.30 9.53 5.76
CA CYS A 161 -11.48 8.51 6.41
C CYS A 161 -10.21 8.20 5.61
N TRP A 162 -10.19 8.38 4.29
CA TRP A 162 -8.98 8.22 3.47
C TRP A 162 -7.77 9.04 3.98
N LYS A 163 -8.02 10.20 4.61
CA LYS A 163 -6.97 10.99 5.28
C LYS A 163 -6.17 10.18 6.31
N LEU A 164 -6.75 9.17 6.95
CA LEU A 164 -6.05 8.27 7.86
C LEU A 164 -5.02 7.41 7.12
N ILE A 165 -5.36 6.90 5.93
CA ILE A 165 -4.43 6.16 5.05
C ILE A 165 -3.32 7.09 4.57
N ALA A 166 -3.65 8.33 4.19
CA ALA A 166 -2.66 9.31 3.75
C ALA A 166 -1.64 9.64 4.83
N VAL A 167 -2.10 9.87 6.08
CA VAL A 167 -1.22 10.09 7.23
C VAL A 167 -0.35 8.86 7.50
N ALA A 168 -0.93 7.66 7.40
CA ALA A 168 -0.17 6.43 7.59
C ALA A 168 0.92 6.25 6.52
N ALA A 169 0.60 6.58 5.27
CA ALA A 169 1.56 6.57 4.16
C ALA A 169 2.68 7.62 4.37
N GLU A 170 2.35 8.85 4.76
CA GLU A 170 3.32 9.92 5.03
C GLU A 170 4.31 9.52 6.13
N VAL A 171 3.83 8.95 7.24
CA VAL A 171 4.69 8.54 8.36
C VAL A 171 5.53 7.32 8.01
N LEU A 172 4.97 6.34 7.29
CA LEU A 172 5.72 5.17 6.87
C LEU A 172 6.76 5.53 5.81
N ASP A 173 6.42 6.36 4.82
CA ASP A 173 7.38 6.86 3.81
C ASP A 173 8.56 7.58 4.48
N MET A 174 8.27 8.51 5.40
CA MET A 174 9.29 9.19 6.20
C MET A 174 10.15 8.20 6.98
N THR A 175 9.56 7.18 7.60
CA THR A 175 10.32 6.16 8.36
C THR A 175 11.26 5.36 7.44
N LEU A 176 10.75 4.89 6.30
CA LEU A 176 11.52 4.09 5.34
C LEU A 176 12.66 4.89 4.69
N ARG A 177 12.46 6.18 4.44
CA ARG A 177 13.50 7.06 3.87
C ARG A 177 14.51 7.50 4.91
N GLU A 178 14.07 8.04 6.03
CA GLU A 178 14.93 8.70 7.01
C GLU A 178 15.65 7.71 7.93
N ASP A 179 15.01 6.60 8.28
CA ASP A 179 15.61 5.62 9.21
C ASP A 179 16.32 4.47 8.47
N PHE A 180 15.80 4.07 7.29
CA PHE A 180 16.34 2.94 6.52
C PHE A 180 17.06 3.34 5.23
N GLY A 181 16.95 4.59 4.78
CA GLY A 181 17.64 5.08 3.59
C GLY A 181 17.06 4.59 2.26
N PHE A 182 15.89 3.95 2.26
CA PHE A 182 15.28 3.43 1.04
C PHE A 182 14.80 4.55 0.13
N LYS A 183 14.96 4.37 -1.18
CA LYS A 183 14.69 5.40 -2.19
C LYS A 183 13.50 5.06 -3.06
N HIS A 184 13.36 3.79 -3.43
CA HIS A 184 12.43 3.31 -4.45
C HIS A 184 11.15 2.77 -3.83
N LEU A 185 10.36 3.68 -3.25
CA LEU A 185 9.04 3.39 -2.68
C LEU A 185 7.96 3.66 -3.75
N LEU A 186 7.14 2.65 -4.03
CA LEU A 186 5.98 2.75 -4.90
C LEU A 186 4.71 2.55 -4.07
N TRP A 187 3.91 3.60 -3.95
CA TRP A 187 2.60 3.54 -3.32
C TRP A 187 1.51 3.21 -4.33
N VAL A 188 0.62 2.29 -4.00
CA VAL A 188 -0.40 1.76 -4.92
C VAL A 188 -1.73 1.65 -4.22
N TYR A 189 -2.75 2.34 -4.74
CA TYR A 189 -4.12 2.17 -4.27
C TYR A 189 -4.57 0.71 -4.45
N SER A 190 -5.15 0.10 -3.41
CA SER A 190 -5.50 -1.34 -3.43
C SER A 190 -6.72 -1.70 -4.30
N GLY A 191 -7.31 -0.68 -4.94
CA GLY A 191 -8.54 -0.74 -5.74
C GLY A 191 -9.83 -0.60 -4.91
N ARG A 192 -9.73 -0.59 -3.57
CA ARG A 192 -10.91 -0.46 -2.71
C ARG A 192 -10.74 0.45 -1.51
N ARG A 193 -9.90 0.06 -0.54
CA ARG A 193 -9.90 0.69 0.80
C ARG A 193 -8.59 0.70 1.54
N GLY A 194 -7.51 0.50 0.80
CA GLY A 194 -6.18 0.52 1.37
C GLY A 194 -5.18 1.02 0.35
N ILE A 195 -3.94 1.03 0.78
CA ILE A 195 -2.79 1.35 -0.05
C ILE A 195 -1.68 0.37 0.27
N HIS A 196 -0.96 -0.04 -0.76
CA HIS A 196 0.22 -0.88 -0.64
C HIS A 196 1.46 -0.03 -0.87
N CYS A 197 2.52 -0.29 -0.13
CA CYS A 197 3.86 0.22 -0.44
C CYS A 197 4.72 -0.93 -0.96
N TRP A 198 5.45 -0.71 -2.05
CA TRP A 198 6.46 -1.62 -2.58
C TRP A 198 7.82 -0.93 -2.58
N VAL A 199 8.74 -1.40 -1.75
CA VAL A 199 10.12 -0.91 -1.68
C VAL A 199 11.00 -1.80 -2.56
N SER A 200 11.54 -1.21 -3.62
CA SER A 200 12.25 -1.92 -4.70
C SER A 200 13.78 -1.81 -4.62
N ASP A 201 14.32 -1.12 -3.61
CA ASP A 201 15.76 -1.02 -3.37
C ASP A 201 16.40 -2.42 -3.25
N PRO A 202 17.57 -2.68 -3.87
CA PRO A 202 18.20 -4.00 -3.84
C PRO A 202 18.42 -4.57 -2.44
N GLU A 203 18.83 -3.72 -1.49
CA GLU A 203 19.00 -4.08 -0.08
C GLU A 203 17.68 -4.44 0.61
N ALA A 204 16.59 -3.72 0.31
CA ALA A 204 15.25 -4.03 0.82
C ALA A 204 14.75 -5.37 0.25
N CYS A 205 15.02 -5.59 -1.05
CA CYS A 205 14.66 -6.81 -1.74
C CYS A 205 15.36 -8.05 -1.16
N ALA A 206 16.59 -7.88 -0.67
CA ALA A 206 17.43 -8.95 -0.14
C ALA A 206 17.23 -9.25 1.37
N LEU A 207 16.42 -8.46 2.09
CA LEU A 207 16.20 -8.66 3.53
C LEU A 207 15.67 -10.07 3.84
N SER A 208 16.31 -10.76 4.80
CA SER A 208 15.84 -12.04 5.34
C SER A 208 14.53 -11.87 6.11
N ASP A 209 13.83 -12.98 6.39
CA ASP A 209 12.61 -12.97 7.21
C ASP A 209 12.88 -12.39 8.62
N GLU A 210 14.04 -12.65 9.20
CA GLU A 210 14.45 -12.09 10.50
C GLU A 210 14.60 -10.56 10.42
N ALA A 211 15.28 -10.06 9.39
CA ALA A 211 15.47 -8.63 9.19
C ALA A 211 14.14 -7.93 8.90
N ARG A 212 13.27 -8.55 8.10
CA ARG A 212 11.90 -8.07 7.85
C ARG A 212 11.08 -7.99 9.14
N LYS A 213 11.11 -9.03 9.98
CA LYS A 213 10.43 -9.02 11.28
C LYS A 213 10.95 -7.91 12.19
N ALA A 214 12.26 -7.69 12.25
CA ALA A 214 12.86 -6.62 13.04
C ALA A 214 12.40 -5.24 12.54
N LEU A 215 12.40 -5.03 11.22
CA LEU A 215 11.93 -3.80 10.60
C LEU A 215 10.43 -3.56 10.86
N VAL A 216 9.60 -4.59 10.71
CA VAL A 216 8.17 -4.48 11.02
C VAL A 216 7.96 -4.15 12.50
N GLY A 217 8.71 -4.78 13.40
CA GLY A 217 8.67 -4.48 14.82
C GLY A 217 9.11 -3.06 15.17
N TRP A 218 10.00 -2.45 14.37
CA TRP A 218 10.36 -1.03 14.46
C TRP A 218 9.20 -0.12 14.08
N THR A 219 8.47 -0.48 13.01
CA THR A 219 7.31 0.29 12.54
C THR A 219 6.05 0.04 13.37
N GLU A 220 5.98 -1.02 14.18
CA GLU A 220 4.79 -1.42 14.93
C GLU A 220 4.71 -0.77 16.32
N VAL A 221 4.01 0.36 16.40
CA VAL A 221 3.80 1.14 17.63
C VAL A 221 2.45 0.85 18.29
N VAL A 222 1.39 0.72 17.50
CA VAL A 222 0.04 0.44 18.00
C VAL A 222 -0.13 -1.07 18.12
N ARG A 223 -0.18 -1.59 19.36
CA ARG A 223 -0.29 -3.01 19.67
C ARG A 223 -1.50 -3.27 20.54
N GLY A 224 -2.35 -4.20 20.16
CA GLY A 224 -3.48 -4.63 20.98
C GLY A 224 -4.78 -4.81 20.19
N GLY A 225 -5.56 -5.81 20.60
CA GLY A 225 -6.83 -6.17 19.95
C GLY A 225 -7.99 -5.26 20.35
N ALA A 226 -9.18 -5.56 19.82
CA ALA A 226 -10.41 -4.78 20.07
C ALA A 226 -10.81 -4.66 21.56
N ASN A 227 -10.40 -5.61 22.39
CA ASN A 227 -10.72 -5.64 23.82
C ASN A 227 -9.77 -4.81 24.70
N GLN A 228 -8.76 -4.15 24.12
CA GLN A 228 -7.78 -3.36 24.85
C GLN A 228 -7.94 -1.88 24.55
N ALA A 229 -8.27 -1.09 25.58
CA ALA A 229 -8.36 0.36 25.46
C ALA A 229 -6.99 0.99 25.17
N LYS A 230 -5.95 0.65 25.96
CA LYS A 230 -4.59 1.15 25.77
C LYS A 230 -3.81 0.26 24.81
N LYS A 231 -3.40 0.84 23.68
CA LYS A 231 -2.67 0.16 22.59
C LYS A 231 -1.28 0.73 22.32
N VAL A 232 -0.93 1.83 22.97
CA VAL A 232 0.42 2.42 22.92
C VAL A 232 0.95 2.53 24.34
N ALA A 233 2.14 1.99 24.58
CA ALA A 233 2.79 2.00 25.88
C ALA A 233 4.32 2.15 25.70
N LEU A 234 4.78 3.40 25.58
CA LEU A 234 6.19 3.72 25.30
C LEU A 234 6.97 4.08 26.58
N GLY A 235 6.57 3.49 27.71
CA GLY A 235 7.14 3.77 29.02
C GLY A 235 6.57 5.03 29.70
N ALA A 236 6.94 5.20 30.96
CA ALA A 236 6.55 6.33 31.80
C ALA A 236 7.80 7.12 32.23
N PRO A 237 7.66 8.43 32.52
CA PRO A 237 8.75 9.16 33.18
C PRO A 237 9.05 8.55 34.55
N SER A 238 10.32 8.60 34.97
CA SER A 238 10.75 8.18 36.30
C SER A 238 11.42 9.34 37.03
N ALA A 239 11.61 9.22 38.35
CA ALA A 239 12.17 10.29 39.17
C ALA A 239 13.57 10.69 38.64
N GLY A 240 13.71 11.95 38.22
CA GLY A 240 14.94 12.49 37.65
C GLY A 240 15.19 12.16 36.16
N PHE A 241 14.36 11.34 35.52
CA PHE A 241 14.51 10.98 34.11
C PHE A 241 13.21 11.24 33.33
N PRO A 242 13.15 12.32 32.53
CA PRO A 242 12.00 12.55 31.67
C PRO A 242 11.88 11.42 30.65
N ARG A 243 10.65 11.06 30.29
CA ARG A 243 10.39 10.11 29.20
C ARG A 243 11.00 10.67 27.91
N ALA A 244 11.82 9.86 27.25
CA ALA A 244 12.37 10.15 25.93
C ALA A 244 11.72 9.23 24.90
N LEU A 245 11.12 9.81 23.87
CA LEU A 245 10.66 9.06 22.71
C LEU A 245 11.85 8.73 21.80
N HIS A 246 11.79 7.57 21.16
CA HIS A 246 12.70 7.26 20.06
C HIS A 246 12.67 8.39 19.00
N PRO A 247 13.82 8.81 18.41
CA PRO A 247 13.86 9.91 17.45
C PRO A 247 12.85 9.80 16.29
N SER A 248 12.66 8.59 15.76
CA SER A 248 11.65 8.32 14.72
C SER A 248 10.23 8.69 15.17
N LEU A 249 9.85 8.30 16.39
CA LEU A 249 8.55 8.65 16.97
C LEU A 249 8.44 10.14 17.27
N ARG A 250 9.52 10.77 17.76
CA ARG A 250 9.54 12.22 18.01
C ARG A 250 9.37 13.00 16.70
N ARG A 251 10.00 12.56 15.61
CA ARG A 251 9.89 13.16 14.28
C ARG A 251 8.46 13.06 13.72
N ALA A 252 7.82 11.89 13.85
CA ALA A 252 6.43 11.70 13.43
C ALA A 252 5.44 12.49 14.29
N LEU A 253 5.59 12.43 15.61
CA LEU A 253 4.71 13.09 16.57
C LEU A 253 4.79 14.61 16.48
N GLY A 254 6.01 15.15 16.45
CA GLY A 254 6.28 16.57 16.61
C GLY A 254 6.61 16.99 18.06
N PRO A 255 7.00 18.25 18.26
CA PRO A 255 7.32 18.81 19.56
C PRO A 255 6.04 19.17 20.34
N ASP A 256 6.14 19.30 21.66
CA ASP A 256 5.13 19.90 22.54
C ASP A 256 3.67 19.53 22.23
N VAL A 257 3.26 18.33 22.65
CA VAL A 257 1.89 17.85 22.46
C VAL A 257 0.85 18.77 23.11
N LEU A 258 1.19 19.46 24.22
CA LEU A 258 0.26 20.33 24.94
C LEU A 258 -0.10 21.57 24.11
N ALA A 259 0.90 22.27 23.58
CA ALA A 259 0.65 23.47 22.79
C ALA A 259 0.12 23.14 21.38
N ASN A 260 0.68 22.12 20.75
CA ASN A 260 0.44 21.87 19.33
C ASN A 260 -0.86 21.12 19.05
N THR A 261 -1.43 20.42 20.03
CA THR A 261 -2.74 19.77 19.85
C THR A 261 -3.92 20.57 20.41
N ALA A 262 -3.67 21.74 21.00
CA ALA A 262 -4.72 22.66 21.43
C ALA A 262 -5.52 23.22 20.25
N SER A 263 -6.81 23.47 20.46
CA SER A 263 -7.69 24.02 19.41
C SER A 263 -7.23 25.37 18.86
N ARG A 264 -6.62 26.19 19.74
CA ARG A 264 -6.04 27.52 19.44
C ARG A 264 -4.56 27.49 19.05
N GLY A 265 -3.94 26.31 19.00
CA GLY A 265 -2.53 26.17 18.62
C GLY A 265 -2.29 26.55 17.15
N SER A 266 -1.08 27.05 16.86
CA SER A 266 -0.69 27.41 15.49
C SER A 266 -0.55 26.16 14.61
N PRO A 267 -1.20 26.09 13.43
CA PRO A 267 -1.02 24.95 12.52
C PRO A 267 0.42 24.76 12.04
N ARG A 268 1.21 25.84 11.99
CA ARG A 268 2.59 25.82 11.47
C ARG A 268 3.59 25.09 12.37
N SER A 269 3.27 24.90 13.66
CA SER A 269 4.18 24.26 14.63
C SER A 269 3.91 22.77 14.83
N ARG A 270 2.85 22.21 14.21
CA ARG A 270 2.43 20.82 14.41
C ARG A 270 3.26 19.85 13.56
N GLY A 271 3.72 18.75 14.18
CA GLY A 271 4.20 17.56 13.47
C GLY A 271 3.08 16.85 12.69
N VAL A 272 3.44 15.84 11.89
CA VAL A 272 2.50 15.10 11.02
C VAL A 272 1.34 14.53 11.83
N LEU A 273 1.64 13.81 12.91
CA LEU A 273 0.62 13.17 13.73
C LEU A 273 -0.21 14.16 14.55
N GLN A 274 0.39 15.26 15.01
CA GLN A 274 -0.35 16.33 15.69
C GLN A 274 -1.35 17.03 14.76
N ARG A 275 -0.97 17.29 13.50
CA ARG A 275 -1.91 17.81 12.48
C ARG A 275 -3.04 16.82 12.24
N ALA A 276 -2.70 15.55 12.01
CA ALA A 276 -3.69 14.51 11.81
C ALA A 276 -4.66 14.40 12.99
N PHE A 277 -4.15 14.44 14.21
CA PHE A 277 -4.96 14.33 15.42
C PHE A 277 -5.99 15.46 15.48
N VAL A 278 -5.57 16.71 15.31
CA VAL A 278 -6.50 17.85 15.40
C VAL A 278 -7.45 17.91 14.21
N ASP A 279 -6.92 17.85 12.99
CA ASP A 279 -7.70 18.17 11.80
C ASP A 279 -8.51 16.98 11.30
N VAL A 280 -7.98 15.75 11.42
CA VAL A 280 -8.68 14.52 11.01
C VAL A 280 -9.48 13.93 12.16
N LEU A 281 -8.89 13.69 13.33
CA LEU A 281 -9.58 12.93 14.39
C LEU A 281 -10.54 13.80 15.20
N LEU A 282 -10.09 14.97 15.67
CA LEU A 282 -10.91 15.83 16.52
C LEU A 282 -11.95 16.64 15.73
N ARG A 283 -11.57 17.23 14.59
CA ARG A 283 -12.46 18.11 13.80
C ARG A 283 -13.30 17.36 12.79
N ASP A 284 -12.67 16.52 11.95
CA ASP A 284 -13.38 15.84 10.88
C ASP A 284 -14.16 14.63 11.41
N GLN A 285 -13.50 13.66 12.05
CA GLN A 285 -14.16 12.47 12.57
C GLN A 285 -14.98 12.74 13.85
N ASP A 286 -14.72 13.82 14.59
CA ASP A 286 -15.33 14.09 15.89
C ASP A 286 -15.34 12.83 16.79
N VAL A 287 -14.20 12.13 16.83
CA VAL A 287 -14.08 10.74 17.32
C VAL A 287 -14.53 10.53 18.77
N PHE A 288 -14.41 11.54 19.64
CA PHE A 288 -14.78 11.51 21.06
C PHE A 288 -16.18 12.07 21.33
N ARG A 289 -17.00 12.32 20.31
CA ARG A 289 -18.37 12.84 20.51
C ARG A 289 -19.21 11.91 21.37
N GLU A 290 -19.28 10.64 20.99
CA GLU A 290 -20.11 9.60 21.60
C GLU A 290 -19.53 9.10 22.93
N GLN A 291 -20.41 8.71 23.86
CA GLN A 291 -20.04 8.23 25.19
C GLN A 291 -19.06 7.06 25.17
N ALA A 292 -19.37 6.02 24.40
CA ALA A 292 -18.50 4.87 24.26
C ALA A 292 -17.07 5.23 23.80
N ARG A 293 -16.90 6.32 23.06
CA ARG A 293 -15.59 6.76 22.57
C ARG A 293 -14.82 7.61 23.58
N TRP A 294 -15.49 8.53 24.28
CA TRP A 294 -14.81 9.30 25.32
C TRP A 294 -14.58 8.50 26.60
N ASP A 295 -15.35 7.44 26.87
CA ASP A 295 -15.05 6.49 27.95
C ASP A 295 -13.70 5.80 27.73
N ILE A 296 -13.37 5.45 26.48
CA ILE A 296 -12.05 4.92 26.12
C ILE A 296 -10.99 5.99 26.34
N LEU A 297 -11.24 7.25 25.93
CA LEU A 297 -10.29 8.34 26.15
C LEU A 297 -9.96 8.52 27.64
N LEU A 298 -10.97 8.48 28.53
CA LEU A 298 -10.76 8.59 29.99
C LEU A 298 -9.87 7.45 30.52
N GLN A 299 -10.02 6.23 30.00
CA GLN A 299 -9.18 5.08 30.38
C GLN A 299 -7.71 5.24 29.97
N LEU A 300 -7.41 6.14 29.01
CA LEU A 300 -6.05 6.43 28.57
C LEU A 300 -5.36 7.53 29.38
N LEU A 301 -6.12 8.27 30.20
CA LEU A 301 -5.59 9.36 31.03
C LEU A 301 -4.84 8.80 32.26
N PRO A 302 -3.96 9.60 32.89
CA PRO A 302 -3.19 9.14 34.05
C PRO A 302 -4.06 8.68 35.22
N THR A 303 -3.88 7.43 35.64
CA THR A 303 -4.54 6.86 36.83
C THR A 303 -4.04 7.46 38.15
N SER A 304 -2.92 8.20 38.12
CA SER A 304 -2.39 8.94 39.25
C SER A 304 -3.14 10.23 39.58
N ASP A 305 -4.11 10.64 38.76
CA ASP A 305 -4.89 11.88 38.92
C ASP A 305 -6.40 11.60 38.75
N THR A 306 -6.92 10.67 39.57
CA THR A 306 -8.31 10.19 39.49
C THR A 306 -9.34 11.29 39.64
N ASP A 307 -9.06 12.31 40.46
CA ASP A 307 -9.98 13.42 40.68
C ASP A 307 -10.14 14.29 39.43
N ALA A 308 -9.06 14.50 38.66
CA ALA A 308 -9.14 15.19 37.38
C ALA A 308 -9.96 14.40 36.36
N VAL A 309 -9.74 13.08 36.28
CA VAL A 309 -10.49 12.19 35.38
C VAL A 309 -11.98 12.18 35.74
N ALA A 310 -12.35 12.08 37.02
CA ALA A 310 -13.73 12.12 37.48
C ALA A 310 -14.42 13.46 37.16
N ARG A 311 -13.71 14.59 37.27
CA ARG A 311 -14.23 15.90 36.86
C ARG A 311 -14.49 15.99 35.36
N LEU A 312 -13.59 15.45 34.54
CA LEU A 312 -13.79 15.37 33.08
C LEU A 312 -15.03 14.53 32.75
N GLN A 313 -15.16 13.35 33.35
CA GLN A 313 -16.33 12.48 33.19
C GLN A 313 -17.64 13.19 33.54
N ALA A 314 -17.71 13.82 34.72
CA ALA A 314 -18.90 14.56 35.15
C ALA A 314 -19.23 15.72 34.19
N ARG A 315 -18.21 16.46 33.73
CA ARG A 315 -18.36 17.57 32.78
C ARG A 315 -18.89 17.11 31.43
N TRP A 316 -18.44 15.95 30.94
CA TRP A 316 -18.85 15.41 29.65
C TRP A 316 -20.22 14.70 29.71
N ALA A 317 -20.59 14.15 30.87
CA ALA A 317 -21.92 13.59 31.12
C ALA A 317 -23.00 14.68 31.27
N ALA A 318 -22.64 15.89 31.69
CA ALA A 318 -23.59 16.99 31.90
C ALA A 318 -24.17 17.59 30.61
N GLY A 319 -23.55 17.37 29.44
CA GLY A 319 -24.06 17.89 28.18
C GLY A 319 -23.15 17.63 26.98
N PRO A 320 -23.66 17.88 25.75
CA PRO A 320 -22.94 17.59 24.52
C PRO A 320 -21.68 18.45 24.38
N ARG A 321 -20.56 17.81 24.03
CA ARG A 321 -19.28 18.46 23.73
C ARG A 321 -18.63 17.80 22.52
N SER A 322 -18.04 18.60 21.64
CA SER A 322 -17.24 18.07 20.53
C SER A 322 -15.92 17.49 21.03
N SER A 323 -15.27 16.69 20.19
CA SER A 323 -13.96 16.10 20.47
C SER A 323 -12.89 17.17 20.70
N VAL A 324 -12.97 18.27 19.95
CA VAL A 324 -12.10 19.44 20.17
C VAL A 324 -12.27 20.00 21.57
N GLN A 325 -13.52 20.20 22.02
CA GLN A 325 -13.80 20.73 23.36
C GLN A 325 -13.36 19.74 24.45
N LYS A 326 -13.61 18.44 24.28
CA LYS A 326 -13.17 17.41 25.22
C LYS A 326 -11.65 17.35 25.31
N TRP A 327 -10.96 17.45 24.18
CA TRP A 327 -9.50 17.49 24.17
C TRP A 327 -8.94 18.74 24.84
N ASP A 328 -9.51 19.92 24.58
CA ASP A 328 -9.11 21.15 25.30
C ASP A 328 -9.33 21.03 26.81
N ASP A 329 -10.41 20.38 27.27
CA ASP A 329 -10.64 20.11 28.70
C ASP A 329 -9.54 19.20 29.28
N VAL A 330 -9.09 18.18 28.52
CA VAL A 330 -7.98 17.30 28.89
C VAL A 330 -6.67 18.08 29.00
N LEU A 331 -6.39 18.97 28.03
CA LEU A 331 -5.20 19.82 28.05
C LEU A 331 -5.21 20.79 29.24
N GLU A 332 -6.37 21.38 29.56
CA GLU A 332 -6.58 22.23 30.74
C GLU A 332 -6.30 21.46 32.04
N ALA A 333 -6.77 20.22 32.15
CA ALA A 333 -6.49 19.34 33.29
C ALA A 333 -4.98 19.03 33.41
N ALA A 334 -4.32 18.69 32.30
CA ALA A 334 -2.89 18.43 32.28
C ALA A 334 -2.06 19.66 32.69
N GLN A 335 -2.44 20.86 32.23
CA GLN A 335 -1.77 22.11 32.58
C GLN A 335 -1.91 22.44 34.07
N ARG A 336 -3.10 22.21 34.65
CA ARG A 336 -3.38 22.44 36.08
C ARG A 336 -2.83 21.35 37.00
N SER A 337 -2.39 20.22 36.46
CA SER A 337 -1.82 19.14 37.25
C SER A 337 -0.55 19.59 37.98
N HIS A 338 -0.32 19.00 39.16
CA HIS A 338 0.89 19.26 39.94
C HIS A 338 2.15 18.94 39.13
N ASP A 339 3.23 19.70 39.33
CA ASP A 339 4.47 19.55 38.56
C ASP A 339 5.04 18.13 38.62
N ARG A 340 4.86 17.41 39.73
CA ARG A 340 5.26 16.00 39.89
C ARG A 340 4.46 15.02 39.02
N VAL A 341 3.23 15.37 38.62
CA VAL A 341 2.30 14.53 37.83
C VAL A 341 2.27 14.95 36.36
N ARG A 342 2.57 16.22 36.06
CA ARG A 342 2.54 16.78 34.70
C ARG A 342 3.35 15.96 33.66
N PRO A 343 4.55 15.41 33.97
CA PRO A 343 5.25 14.53 33.03
C PRO A 343 4.45 13.29 32.63
N THR A 344 3.70 12.69 33.57
CA THR A 344 2.84 11.54 33.31
C THR A 344 1.65 11.92 32.43
N TRP A 345 1.08 13.11 32.63
CA TRP A 345 0.09 13.67 31.71
C TRP A 345 0.65 13.84 30.30
N ILE A 346 1.81 14.47 30.15
CA ILE A 346 2.45 14.64 28.83
C ILE A 346 2.66 13.28 28.16
N ALA A 347 3.21 12.30 28.88
CA ALA A 347 3.41 10.94 28.35
C ALA A 347 2.11 10.27 27.88
N ALA A 348 1.01 10.43 28.65
CA ALA A 348 -0.30 9.92 28.28
C ALA A 348 -0.86 10.61 27.02
N LEU A 349 -0.70 11.93 26.90
CA LEU A 349 -1.14 12.67 25.70
C LEU A 349 -0.34 12.27 24.46
N GLU A 350 0.97 12.06 24.59
CA GLU A 350 1.81 11.52 23.50
C GLU A 350 1.33 10.12 23.07
N ASP A 351 1.08 9.22 24.03
CA ASP A 351 0.55 7.87 23.76
C ASP A 351 -0.82 7.93 23.07
N ILE A 352 -1.71 8.82 23.50
CA ILE A 352 -3.04 8.99 22.89
C ILE A 352 -2.92 9.48 21.45
N VAL A 353 -2.11 10.51 21.18
CA VAL A 353 -1.94 11.01 19.81
C VAL A 353 -1.40 9.89 18.92
N LEU A 354 -0.38 9.16 19.36
CA LEU A 354 0.17 8.01 18.63
C LEU A 354 -0.89 6.93 18.40
N GLN A 355 -1.66 6.54 19.41
CA GLN A 355 -2.67 5.48 19.28
C GLN A 355 -3.77 5.81 18.24
N TYR A 356 -4.11 7.10 18.11
CA TYR A 356 -5.18 7.55 17.23
C TYR A 356 -4.70 7.99 15.84
N THR A 357 -3.39 8.10 15.61
CA THR A 357 -2.87 8.64 14.33
C THR A 357 -1.70 7.88 13.72
N TYR A 358 -0.99 7.05 14.51
CA TYR A 358 0.15 6.30 13.99
C TYR A 358 -0.30 5.19 13.02
N PRO A 359 0.48 4.89 11.96
CA PRO A 359 0.18 3.82 11.02
C PRO A 359 -0.21 2.49 11.67
N ARG A 360 -1.31 1.92 11.18
CA ARG A 360 -1.72 0.53 11.41
C ARG A 360 -1.42 -0.26 10.13
N ILE A 361 -0.53 -1.23 10.24
CA ILE A 361 0.05 -1.98 9.12
C ILE A 361 -0.29 -3.46 9.30
N ASP A 362 -0.71 -4.15 8.25
CA ASP A 362 -0.77 -5.61 8.26
C ASP A 362 0.66 -6.18 8.27
N ALA A 363 1.10 -6.49 9.49
CA ALA A 363 2.45 -6.92 9.78
C ALA A 363 2.80 -8.26 9.08
N GLU A 364 1.84 -9.15 8.84
CA GLU A 364 2.12 -10.48 8.29
C GLU A 364 2.51 -10.45 6.82
N VAL A 365 1.98 -9.49 6.04
CA VAL A 365 2.33 -9.26 4.63
C VAL A 365 3.81 -8.85 4.48
N SER A 366 4.34 -8.20 5.52
CA SER A 366 5.67 -7.59 5.51
C SER A 366 6.77 -8.55 6.01
N LYS A 367 6.43 -9.48 6.92
CA LYS A 367 7.39 -10.32 7.67
C LYS A 367 8.06 -11.44 6.88
N ARG A 368 7.42 -11.98 5.84
CA ARG A 368 7.93 -13.17 5.12
C ARG A 368 8.26 -12.87 3.67
N MET A 369 9.39 -13.38 3.20
CA MET A 369 9.84 -13.23 1.82
C MET A 369 8.94 -13.96 0.83
N ASN A 370 8.25 -15.03 1.23
CA ASN A 370 7.37 -15.80 0.34
C ASN A 370 5.92 -15.29 0.25
N HIS A 371 5.60 -14.16 0.88
CA HIS A 371 4.28 -13.56 0.80
C HIS A 371 4.01 -13.02 -0.61
N LEU A 372 2.78 -13.18 -1.08
CA LEU A 372 2.32 -12.63 -2.35
C LEU A 372 1.43 -11.42 -2.11
N LEU A 373 1.60 -10.38 -2.91
CA LEU A 373 0.75 -9.19 -2.82
C LEU A 373 0.19 -8.82 -4.19
N LYS A 374 -1.03 -8.29 -4.20
CA LYS A 374 -1.77 -7.92 -5.41
C LYS A 374 -0.93 -6.97 -6.29
N SER A 375 -0.83 -7.29 -7.57
CA SER A 375 -0.03 -6.50 -8.52
C SER A 375 -0.59 -5.08 -8.68
N PRO A 376 0.27 -4.07 -8.92
CA PRO A 376 -0.17 -2.80 -9.50
C PRO A 376 -0.93 -3.03 -10.81
N PHE A 377 -1.84 -2.12 -11.12
CA PHE A 377 -2.69 -2.08 -12.32
C PHE A 377 -3.68 -3.24 -12.49
N VAL A 378 -3.81 -4.19 -11.57
CA VAL A 378 -4.93 -5.15 -11.65
C VAL A 378 -6.24 -4.48 -11.26
N MET A 379 -7.35 -5.00 -11.77
CA MET A 379 -8.68 -4.58 -11.38
C MET A 379 -9.06 -5.19 -10.02
N HIS A 380 -9.77 -4.44 -9.17
CA HIS A 380 -10.36 -4.98 -7.96
C HIS A 380 -11.77 -5.53 -8.24
N PRO A 381 -12.02 -6.86 -8.11
CA PRO A 381 -13.26 -7.52 -8.58
C PRO A 381 -14.55 -6.86 -8.08
N SER A 382 -14.63 -6.52 -6.79
CA SER A 382 -15.87 -5.93 -6.24
C SER A 382 -16.13 -4.47 -6.62
N THR A 383 -15.20 -3.79 -7.29
CA THR A 383 -15.31 -2.34 -7.55
C THR A 383 -15.08 -1.96 -9.00
N GLY A 384 -14.50 -2.85 -9.82
CA GLY A 384 -14.07 -2.54 -11.18
C GLY A 384 -12.89 -1.56 -11.27
N ARG A 385 -12.44 -0.97 -10.16
CA ARG A 385 -11.35 0.04 -10.13
C ARG A 385 -10.00 -0.60 -10.34
N VAL A 386 -9.14 0.11 -11.07
CA VAL A 386 -7.73 -0.28 -11.28
C VAL A 386 -6.90 0.09 -10.04
N CYS A 387 -5.99 -0.80 -9.66
CA CYS A 387 -5.03 -0.57 -8.56
C CYS A 387 -3.91 0.37 -9.05
N VAL A 388 -4.14 1.68 -9.01
CA VAL A 388 -3.25 2.68 -9.59
C VAL A 388 -2.11 3.09 -8.63
N PRO A 389 -0.89 3.32 -9.13
CA PRO A 389 0.17 3.97 -8.37
C PRO A 389 -0.19 5.42 -8.04
N LEU A 390 0.32 5.92 -6.90
CA LEU A 390 0.15 7.29 -6.45
C LEU A 390 1.50 7.83 -5.96
N GLU A 391 1.84 9.06 -6.31
CA GLU A 391 2.95 9.77 -5.67
C GLU A 391 2.53 10.23 -4.26
N LEU A 392 3.49 10.33 -3.34
CA LEU A 392 3.21 10.57 -1.90
C LEU A 392 2.35 11.83 -1.66
N ASP A 393 2.64 12.91 -2.40
CA ASP A 393 1.95 14.19 -2.32
C ASP A 393 0.51 14.16 -2.88
N GLN A 394 0.17 13.14 -3.68
CA GLN A 394 -1.17 12.95 -4.23
C GLN A 394 -2.08 12.15 -3.29
N ILE A 395 -1.50 11.35 -2.38
CA ILE A 395 -2.27 10.41 -1.55
C ILE A 395 -3.29 11.14 -0.69
N LEU A 396 -2.97 12.31 -0.10
CA LEU A 396 -3.91 13.03 0.76
C LEU A 396 -5.17 13.51 0.03
N ASP A 397 -5.01 13.97 -1.21
CA ASP A 397 -6.09 14.55 -2.02
C ASP A 397 -6.85 13.53 -2.87
N PHE A 398 -6.28 12.33 -3.05
CA PHE A 398 -6.88 11.23 -3.77
C PHE A 398 -8.25 10.87 -3.20
N ASP A 399 -9.28 10.84 -4.06
CA ASP A 399 -10.60 10.36 -3.69
C ASP A 399 -10.71 8.87 -4.10
N PRO A 400 -10.75 7.92 -3.17
CA PRO A 400 -10.79 6.51 -3.53
C PRO A 400 -12.11 6.08 -4.19
N ALA A 401 -13.16 6.90 -4.14
CA ALA A 401 -14.42 6.63 -4.82
C ALA A 401 -14.34 6.92 -6.33
N THR A 402 -13.58 7.94 -6.74
CA THR A 402 -13.62 8.48 -8.12
C THR A 402 -12.24 8.68 -8.75
N GLY A 403 -11.17 8.67 -7.96
CA GLY A 403 -9.81 8.98 -8.39
C GLY A 403 -9.12 7.86 -9.16
N ALA A 404 -9.56 6.61 -9.02
CA ALA A 404 -9.09 5.49 -9.83
C ALA A 404 -10.11 5.16 -10.93
N PRO A 405 -9.69 5.04 -12.20
CA PRO A 405 -10.58 4.65 -13.28
C PRO A 405 -11.05 3.21 -13.11
N THR A 406 -12.23 2.89 -13.64
CA THR A 406 -12.74 1.53 -13.72
C THR A 406 -12.39 0.90 -15.07
N VAL A 407 -12.31 -0.43 -15.14
CA VAL A 407 -12.08 -1.14 -16.40
C VAL A 407 -13.10 -0.74 -17.47
N VAL A 408 -14.39 -0.68 -17.12
CA VAL A 408 -15.46 -0.27 -18.05
C VAL A 408 -15.20 1.13 -18.59
N GLN A 409 -14.89 2.11 -17.73
CA GLN A 409 -14.59 3.48 -18.14
C GLN A 409 -13.41 3.51 -19.13
N LEU A 410 -12.35 2.75 -18.87
CA LEU A 410 -11.18 2.71 -19.74
C LEU A 410 -11.50 2.14 -21.13
N LEU A 411 -12.35 1.12 -21.21
CA LEU A 411 -12.78 0.54 -22.48
C LEU A 411 -13.69 1.51 -23.26
N GLU A 412 -14.60 2.21 -22.59
CA GLU A 412 -15.44 3.25 -23.20
C GLU A 412 -14.60 4.44 -23.73
N GLU A 413 -13.53 4.81 -23.02
CA GLU A 413 -12.58 5.82 -23.48
C GLU A 413 -11.84 5.36 -24.76
N LEU A 414 -11.45 4.08 -24.84
CA LEU A 414 -10.82 3.53 -26.04
C LEU A 414 -11.75 3.52 -27.24
N THR A 415 -12.99 3.07 -27.09
CA THR A 415 -13.99 3.06 -28.17
C THR A 415 -14.22 4.47 -28.72
N ARG A 416 -14.27 5.48 -27.84
CA ARG A 416 -14.38 6.89 -28.25
C ARG A 416 -13.12 7.40 -28.96
N ALA A 417 -11.94 6.99 -28.52
CA ALA A 417 -10.66 7.44 -29.09
C ALA A 417 -10.34 6.84 -30.46
N GLN A 418 -10.92 5.69 -30.83
CA GLN A 418 -10.75 5.05 -32.15
C GLN A 418 -11.29 5.89 -33.31
N ALA A 419 -12.12 6.91 -33.05
CA ALA A 419 -12.65 7.83 -34.07
C ALA A 419 -11.67 8.93 -34.52
N THR A 420 -10.47 9.01 -33.91
CA THR A 420 -9.48 10.06 -34.18
C THR A 420 -8.14 9.47 -34.65
N PRO A 421 -7.65 9.82 -35.85
CA PRO A 421 -6.31 9.42 -36.28
C PRO A 421 -5.27 10.34 -35.66
N GLU A 422 -4.28 9.81 -34.90
CA GLU A 422 -2.85 10.19 -35.00
C GLU A 422 -1.91 9.63 -33.89
N LYS A 423 -0.61 9.64 -34.29
CA LYS A 423 0.71 9.70 -33.60
C LYS A 423 1.12 8.63 -32.59
N GLN A 424 2.45 8.42 -32.58
CA GLN A 424 3.21 7.41 -31.82
C GLN A 424 2.69 7.23 -30.39
N SER A 425 1.90 6.18 -30.19
CA SER A 425 1.36 5.79 -28.89
C SER A 425 2.23 4.68 -28.30
N ARG A 426 2.51 4.74 -27.00
CA ARG A 426 3.29 3.71 -26.27
C ARG A 426 2.44 2.49 -25.87
N GLY A 427 1.15 2.52 -26.16
CA GLY A 427 0.15 1.51 -25.84
C GLY A 427 -1.23 2.14 -25.75
N GLU A 428 -2.31 1.36 -25.86
CA GLU A 428 -3.67 1.92 -25.90
C GLU A 428 -4.06 2.66 -24.61
N TRP A 429 -3.48 2.31 -23.46
CA TRP A 429 -3.64 3.04 -22.20
C TRP A 429 -3.29 4.54 -22.28
N ASP A 430 -2.47 4.96 -23.25
CA ASP A 430 -2.09 6.36 -23.47
C ASP A 430 -3.27 7.22 -23.93
N LYS A 431 -4.35 6.57 -24.40
CA LYS A 431 -5.59 7.21 -24.86
C LYS A 431 -6.68 7.25 -23.79
N THR A 432 -6.36 6.81 -22.56
CA THR A 432 -7.34 6.67 -21.48
C THR A 432 -6.91 7.46 -20.25
N SER A 433 -7.82 7.57 -19.30
CA SER A 433 -7.59 8.11 -17.96
C SER A 433 -6.59 7.30 -17.13
N LEU A 434 -6.11 6.15 -17.63
CA LEU A 434 -5.02 5.40 -17.00
C LEU A 434 -3.63 6.01 -17.27
N ARG A 435 -3.49 6.79 -18.36
CA ARG A 435 -2.23 7.42 -18.78
C ARG A 435 -1.41 8.07 -17.66
N PRO A 436 -1.93 9.01 -16.85
CA PRO A 436 -1.11 9.69 -15.85
C PRO A 436 -0.49 8.72 -14.83
N PHE A 437 -1.19 7.64 -14.49
CA PHE A 437 -0.72 6.63 -13.56
C PHE A 437 0.39 5.75 -14.17
N VAL A 438 0.28 5.41 -15.45
CA VAL A 438 1.35 4.67 -16.15
C VAL A 438 2.58 5.54 -16.36
N GLU A 439 2.41 6.82 -16.68
CA GLU A 439 3.53 7.76 -16.81
C GLU A 439 4.29 7.93 -15.49
N GLN A 440 3.59 8.06 -14.37
CA GLN A 440 4.21 8.08 -13.03
C GLN A 440 4.99 6.79 -12.74
N PHE A 441 4.39 5.64 -13.05
CA PHE A 441 5.05 4.35 -12.87
C PHE A 441 6.29 4.17 -13.75
N ASP A 442 6.23 4.63 -15.00
CA ASP A 442 7.38 4.64 -15.90
C ASP A 442 8.51 5.56 -15.39
N GLN A 443 8.17 6.70 -14.78
CA GLN A 443 9.15 7.56 -14.12
C GLN A 443 9.79 6.86 -12.92
N PHE A 444 9.00 6.16 -12.09
CA PHE A 444 9.51 5.32 -11.01
C PHE A 444 10.49 4.26 -11.53
N CYS A 445 10.11 3.52 -12.57
CA CYS A 445 10.97 2.52 -13.22
C CYS A 445 12.26 3.16 -13.76
N THR A 446 12.18 4.35 -14.34
CA THR A 446 13.34 5.06 -14.88
C THR A 446 14.33 5.41 -13.78
N ARG A 447 13.85 5.91 -12.63
CA ARG A 447 14.69 6.17 -11.44
C ARG A 447 15.37 4.89 -10.94
N LEU A 448 14.61 3.80 -10.82
CA LEU A 448 15.11 2.49 -10.39
C LEU A 448 16.21 1.95 -11.32
N LEU A 449 15.98 1.99 -12.64
CA LEU A 449 16.94 1.51 -13.63
C LEU A 449 18.21 2.36 -13.68
N ARG A 450 18.09 3.68 -13.51
CA ARG A 450 19.25 4.58 -13.44
C ARG A 450 20.15 4.19 -12.28
N ASP A 451 19.58 4.07 -11.09
CA ASP A 451 20.33 3.79 -9.87
C ASP A 451 20.92 2.36 -9.92
N ALA A 452 20.21 1.38 -10.49
CA ALA A 452 20.73 0.03 -10.74
C ALA A 452 21.93 0.03 -11.71
N ARG A 453 21.90 0.85 -12.78
CA ARG A 453 23.03 0.98 -13.71
C ARG A 453 24.23 1.66 -13.06
N GLU A 454 24.00 2.67 -12.24
CA GLU A 454 25.06 3.36 -11.48
C GLU A 454 25.74 2.42 -10.49
N ALA A 455 24.97 1.62 -9.75
CA ALA A 455 25.51 0.60 -8.85
C ALA A 455 26.36 -0.44 -9.58
N LYS A 456 25.91 -0.93 -10.76
CA LYS A 456 26.69 -1.85 -11.59
C LYS A 456 28.01 -1.23 -12.08
N ARG A 457 27.97 0.03 -12.53
CA ARG A 457 29.17 0.77 -12.96
C ARG A 457 30.15 0.96 -11.80
N ALA A 458 29.65 1.26 -10.60
CA ALA A 458 30.48 1.42 -9.41
C ALA A 458 31.17 0.10 -9.02
N ALA A 459 30.44 -1.03 -9.07
CA ALA A 459 30.99 -2.35 -8.76
C ALA A 459 32.04 -2.84 -9.78
N GLN A 460 32.04 -2.31 -11.00
CA GLN A 460 32.98 -2.65 -12.07
C GLN A 460 34.22 -1.75 -12.12
N ARG A 461 34.29 -0.70 -11.28
CA ARG A 461 35.49 0.15 -11.22
C ARG A 461 36.63 -0.63 -10.56
N PRO A 462 37.81 -0.75 -11.20
CA PRO A 462 38.97 -1.36 -10.55
C PRO A 462 39.35 -0.53 -9.31
N SER A 463 39.63 -1.20 -8.20
CA SER A 463 40.17 -0.55 -7.01
C SER A 463 41.51 0.12 -7.39
N LEU A 464 41.64 1.40 -7.10
CA LEU A 464 42.89 2.14 -7.25
C LEU A 464 43.74 2.11 -5.98
N ASP A 465 43.41 1.25 -5.01
CA ASP A 465 44.28 0.99 -3.88
C ASP A 465 45.51 0.21 -4.37
N PHE A 466 46.59 0.96 -4.60
CA PHE A 466 47.96 0.48 -4.84
C PHE A 466 48.75 0.42 -3.54
#